data_AF-H8I5V7-F1
#
_entry.id   AF-H8I5V7-F1
#
_cell.length_a   1.000
_cell.length_b   1.000
_cell.length_c   1.000
_cell.angle_alpha   90.00
_cell.angle_beta   90.00
_cell.angle_gamma   90.00
#
_symmetry.space_group_name_H-M   'P 1'
#
loop_
_entity.id
_entity.type
_entity.pdbx_description
1 polymer ?
#
loop_
_entity_poly.entity_id
_entity_poly.type
_entity_poly.pdbx_seq_one_letter_code
_entity_poly.pdbx_strand_id
1 'polypeptide(L)'
;MASKDIGNGAIAGIITGVIMGVLSILMALIGLASLLAFVDVRSVFGGMLPAVGFAAASLTAMITLLLFMAIIGLILGAIFGAIIESIPTGNSVTKGIVFLLAIWVVFGLLIPIILKAGGTLPTSLTTTGIVTALVAAIIWGGLLGVVFDWVSKKAGVPSMTKA
;
A
#
# COMPACT_ATOMS: atom_id res chain seq x y z
N MET A 1 1.52 21.31 13.55
CA MET A 1 1.17 20.95 12.16
C MET A 1 1.41 19.47 11.97
N ALA A 2 2.66 18.99 12.10
CA ALA A 2 3.05 17.57 12.02
C ALA A 2 2.11 16.54 12.71
N SER A 3 1.63 16.77 13.94
CA SER A 3 0.75 15.80 14.62
C SER A 3 -0.63 15.63 13.95
N LYS A 4 -1.15 16.69 13.32
CA LYS A 4 -2.43 16.66 12.61
C LYS A 4 -2.28 15.94 11.27
N ASP A 5 -1.14 16.11 10.60
CA ASP A 5 -0.83 15.46 9.32
C ASP A 5 -0.55 13.96 9.50
N ILE A 6 0.10 13.58 10.61
CA ILE A 6 0.25 12.16 11.00
C ILE A 6 -1.11 11.53 11.27
N GLY A 7 -2.02 12.22 11.98
CA GLY A 7 -3.37 11.74 12.25
C GLY A 7 -4.21 11.55 10.99
N ASN A 8 -4.19 12.53 10.08
CA ASN A 8 -4.84 12.43 8.78
C ASN A 8 -4.23 11.31 7.93
N GLY A 9 -2.91 11.17 8.00
CA GLY A 9 -2.15 10.07 7.43
C GLY A 9 -2.64 8.71 7.90
N ALA A 10 -2.74 8.51 9.21
CA ALA A 10 -3.22 7.27 9.80
C ALA A 10 -4.65 6.93 9.35
N ILE A 11 -5.56 7.92 9.33
CA ILE A 11 -6.94 7.73 8.87
C ILE A 11 -6.96 7.34 7.38
N ALA A 12 -6.22 8.05 6.54
CA ALA A 12 -6.12 7.71 5.12
C ALA A 12 -5.51 6.32 4.89
N GLY A 13 -4.54 5.97 5.72
CA GLY A 13 -3.93 4.65 5.79
C GLY A 13 -4.93 3.54 6.12
N ILE A 14 -5.74 3.70 7.16
CA ILE A 14 -6.78 2.74 7.51
C ILE A 14 -7.77 2.58 6.36
N ILE A 15 -8.28 3.69 5.81
CA ILE A 15 -9.27 3.65 4.72
C ILE A 15 -8.70 2.92 3.50
N THR A 16 -7.48 3.25 3.09
CA THR A 16 -6.81 2.57 1.97
C THR A 16 -6.54 1.10 2.28
N GLY A 17 -6.11 0.77 3.49
CA GLY A 17 -5.93 -0.60 3.97
C GLY A 17 -7.22 -1.44 3.91
N VAL A 18 -8.34 -0.86 4.33
CA VAL A 18 -9.66 -1.51 4.27
C VAL A 18 -10.10 -1.70 2.82
N ILE A 19 -9.96 -0.69 1.96
CA ILE A 19 -10.29 -0.80 0.53
C ILE A 19 -9.48 -1.94 -0.11
N MET A 20 -8.18 -2.01 0.17
CA MET A 20 -7.29 -3.10 -0.29
C MET A 20 -7.75 -4.47 0.19
N GLY A 21 -8.07 -4.60 1.49
CA GLY A 21 -8.54 -5.84 2.09
C GLY A 21 -9.86 -6.31 1.48
N VAL A 22 -10.83 -5.42 1.33
CA VAL A 22 -12.14 -5.74 0.73
C VAL A 22 -12.00 -6.15 -0.73
N LEU A 23 -11.23 -5.41 -1.54
CA LEU A 23 -11.00 -5.77 -2.94
C LEU A 23 -10.31 -7.12 -3.07
N SER A 24 -9.32 -7.40 -2.23
CA SER A 24 -8.63 -8.70 -2.21
C SER A 24 -9.59 -9.86 -1.87
N ILE A 25 -10.49 -9.66 -0.90
CA ILE A 25 -11.51 -10.66 -0.55
C ILE A 25 -12.50 -10.87 -1.71
N LEU A 26 -13.01 -9.79 -2.29
CA LEU A 26 -13.97 -9.87 -3.40
C LEU A 26 -13.38 -10.61 -4.60
N MET A 27 -12.14 -10.28 -4.98
CA MET A 27 -11.45 -10.94 -6.09
C MET A 27 -11.17 -12.42 -5.84
N ALA A 28 -10.90 -12.80 -4.58
CA ALA A 28 -10.76 -14.20 -4.19
C ALA A 28 -12.09 -14.96 -4.29
N LEU A 29 -13.21 -14.35 -3.87
CA LEU A 29 -14.54 -14.96 -3.90
C LEU A 29 -15.08 -15.21 -5.32
N ILE A 30 -14.79 -14.32 -6.26
CA ILE A 30 -15.26 -14.43 -7.66
C ILE A 30 -14.34 -15.28 -8.55
N GLY A 31 -13.34 -15.96 -7.96
CA GLY A 31 -12.41 -16.82 -8.69
C GLY A 31 -11.39 -16.06 -9.56
N LEU A 32 -11.32 -14.74 -9.46
CA LEU A 32 -10.35 -13.88 -10.16
C LEU A 32 -9.04 -13.76 -9.37
N ALA A 33 -8.65 -14.83 -8.68
CA ALA A 33 -7.45 -14.89 -7.87
C ALA A 33 -6.16 -14.65 -8.68
N SER A 34 -6.18 -14.95 -9.99
CA SER A 34 -5.07 -14.63 -10.91
C SER A 34 -4.84 -13.12 -11.09
N LEU A 35 -5.88 -12.30 -10.93
CA LEU A 35 -5.79 -10.84 -10.97
C LEU A 35 -5.37 -10.23 -9.62
N LEU A 36 -5.42 -11.01 -8.53
CA LEU A 36 -4.92 -10.54 -7.22
C LEU A 36 -3.47 -10.09 -7.32
N ALA A 37 -2.65 -10.71 -8.19
CA ALA A 37 -1.27 -10.31 -8.37
C ALA A 37 -1.11 -8.79 -8.57
N PHE A 38 -2.01 -8.16 -9.35
CA PHE A 38 -1.97 -6.72 -9.68
C PHE A 38 -2.59 -5.80 -8.61
N VAL A 39 -3.45 -6.34 -7.77
CA VAL A 39 -4.23 -5.59 -6.75
C VAL A 39 -3.65 -5.83 -5.36
N ASP A 40 -2.72 -6.77 -5.23
CA ASP A 40 -2.19 -7.19 -3.96
C ASP A 40 -1.03 -6.32 -3.50
N VAL A 41 -1.23 -5.59 -2.39
CA VAL A 41 -0.16 -4.77 -1.78
C VAL A 41 1.05 -5.61 -1.36
N ARG A 42 0.90 -6.93 -1.18
CA ARG A 42 2.03 -7.82 -0.86
C ARG A 42 3.06 -7.83 -1.98
N SER A 43 2.66 -7.57 -3.23
CA SER A 43 3.59 -7.40 -4.35
C SER A 43 4.53 -6.20 -4.12
N VAL A 44 4.04 -5.09 -3.54
CA VAL A 44 4.84 -3.92 -3.14
C VAL A 44 5.93 -4.30 -2.12
N PHE A 45 5.63 -5.27 -1.26
CA PHE A 45 6.58 -5.80 -0.26
C PHE A 45 7.30 -7.07 -0.71
N GLY A 46 7.34 -7.37 -2.03
CA GLY A 46 8.08 -8.53 -2.55
C GLY A 46 7.57 -9.90 -2.06
N GLY A 47 6.34 -9.97 -1.56
CA GLY A 47 5.73 -11.18 -1.00
C GLY A 47 6.10 -11.46 0.47
N MET A 48 6.71 -10.52 1.19
CA MET A 48 7.06 -10.67 2.62
C MET A 48 5.86 -10.66 3.57
N LEU A 49 4.67 -10.33 3.06
CA LEU A 49 3.43 -10.31 3.81
C LEU A 49 2.67 -11.64 3.66
N PRO A 50 1.91 -12.09 4.68
CA PRO A 50 1.21 -13.38 4.70
C PRO A 50 0.32 -13.61 3.47
N ALA A 51 0.31 -14.85 2.94
CA ALA A 51 -0.44 -15.16 1.74
C ALA A 51 -1.97 -15.16 1.98
N VAL A 52 -2.71 -14.39 1.15
CA VAL A 52 -4.19 -14.28 1.12
C VAL A 52 -4.85 -15.50 0.48
N GLY A 53 -4.09 -16.51 0.07
CA GLY A 53 -4.62 -17.69 -0.63
C GLY A 53 -5.75 -18.42 0.12
N PHE A 54 -5.86 -18.22 1.44
CA PHE A 54 -6.92 -18.76 2.29
C PHE A 54 -7.88 -17.69 2.84
N ALA A 55 -7.79 -16.44 2.42
CA ALA A 55 -8.66 -15.38 2.96
C ALA A 55 -10.14 -15.59 2.62
N ALA A 56 -10.46 -16.35 1.57
CA ALA A 56 -11.83 -16.76 1.26
C ALA A 56 -12.21 -18.12 1.85
N ALA A 57 -11.31 -18.80 2.57
CA ALA A 57 -11.57 -20.15 3.11
C ALA A 57 -12.51 -20.13 4.33
N SER A 58 -12.56 -19.02 5.08
CA SER A 58 -13.49 -18.84 6.20
C SER A 58 -13.73 -17.36 6.49
N LEU A 59 -14.87 -17.06 7.12
CA LEU A 59 -15.20 -15.72 7.61
C LEU A 59 -14.12 -15.20 8.58
N THR A 60 -13.57 -16.07 9.42
CA THR A 60 -12.47 -15.71 10.33
C THR A 60 -11.23 -15.25 9.57
N ALA A 61 -10.85 -15.97 8.50
CA ALA A 61 -9.70 -15.59 7.67
C ALA A 61 -9.90 -14.25 6.94
N MET A 62 -11.14 -13.98 6.48
CA MET A 62 -11.51 -12.68 5.90
C MET A 62 -11.32 -11.53 6.89
N ILE A 63 -11.84 -11.70 8.12
CA ILE A 63 -11.75 -10.68 9.17
C ILE A 63 -10.28 -10.45 9.56
N THR A 64 -9.52 -11.53 9.76
CA THR A 64 -8.09 -11.44 10.10
C THR A 64 -7.32 -10.70 9.01
N LEU A 65 -7.57 -10.99 7.74
CA LEU A 65 -6.92 -10.27 6.64
C LEU A 65 -7.28 -8.78 6.64
N LEU A 66 -8.56 -8.46 6.79
CA LEU A 66 -9.03 -7.08 6.73
C LEU A 66 -8.42 -6.25 7.86
N LEU A 67 -8.38 -6.79 9.09
CA LEU A 67 -7.69 -6.16 10.21
C LEU A 67 -6.20 -6.01 9.95
N PHE A 68 -5.54 -7.04 9.43
CA PHE A 68 -4.12 -6.97 9.09
C PHE A 68 -3.82 -5.89 8.04
N MET A 69 -4.61 -5.81 6.98
CA MET A 69 -4.48 -4.78 5.95
C MET A 69 -4.78 -3.39 6.48
N ALA A 70 -5.77 -3.24 7.38
CA ALA A 70 -6.06 -1.97 8.03
C ALA A 70 -4.91 -1.50 8.93
N ILE A 71 -4.27 -2.41 9.67
CA ILE A 71 -3.11 -2.10 10.52
C ILE A 71 -1.90 -1.69 9.67
N ILE A 72 -1.59 -2.44 8.60
CA ILE A 72 -0.51 -2.05 7.69
C ILE A 72 -0.81 -0.71 7.04
N GLY A 73 -2.04 -0.54 6.55
CA GLY A 73 -2.51 0.72 5.99
C GLY A 73 -2.31 1.87 6.97
N LEU A 74 -2.72 1.71 8.23
CA LEU A 74 -2.53 2.69 9.30
C LEU A 74 -1.05 3.09 9.45
N ILE A 75 -0.15 2.11 9.55
CA ILE A 75 1.29 2.36 9.70
C ILE A 75 1.83 3.14 8.50
N LEU A 76 1.52 2.66 7.28
CA LEU A 76 1.97 3.30 6.04
C LEU A 76 1.41 4.72 5.89
N GLY A 77 0.14 4.91 6.21
CA GLY A 77 -0.52 6.20 6.16
C GLY A 77 0.04 7.17 7.19
N ALA A 78 0.31 6.71 8.42
CA ALA A 78 0.93 7.54 9.46
C ALA A 78 2.34 7.99 9.06
N ILE A 79 3.15 7.07 8.50
CA ILE A 79 4.48 7.40 7.95
C ILE A 79 4.34 8.39 6.81
N PHE A 80 3.43 8.14 5.86
CA PHE A 80 3.18 9.04 4.74
C PHE A 80 2.82 10.45 5.22
N GLY A 81 1.87 10.58 6.16
CA GLY A 81 1.49 11.86 6.75
C GLY A 81 2.63 12.56 7.48
N ALA A 82 3.55 11.81 8.11
CA ALA A 82 4.73 12.37 8.77
C ALA A 82 5.74 12.98 7.79
N ILE A 83 5.90 12.38 6.60
CA ILE A 83 6.97 12.75 5.65
C ILE A 83 6.45 13.48 4.41
N ILE A 84 5.13 13.68 4.29
CA ILE A 84 4.51 14.24 3.08
C ILE A 84 5.09 15.62 2.69
N GLU A 85 5.46 16.44 3.67
CA GLU A 85 6.07 17.75 3.44
C GLU A 85 7.51 17.64 2.89
N SER A 86 8.21 16.55 3.20
CA SER A 86 9.58 16.30 2.75
C SER A 86 9.66 15.79 1.31
N ILE A 87 8.54 15.38 0.71
CA ILE A 87 8.50 14.88 -0.66
C ILE A 87 8.37 16.07 -1.62
N PRO A 88 9.36 16.33 -2.49
CA PRO A 88 9.44 17.54 -3.33
C PRO A 88 8.56 17.43 -4.59
N THR A 89 7.25 17.23 -4.41
CA THR A 89 6.27 17.23 -5.51
C THR A 89 5.05 18.07 -5.13
N GLY A 90 4.31 18.59 -6.12
CA GLY A 90 3.21 19.53 -5.89
C GLY A 90 1.88 18.89 -5.48
N ASN A 91 1.66 17.61 -5.78
CA ASN A 91 0.35 16.95 -5.62
C ASN A 91 0.43 15.77 -4.64
N SER A 92 -0.51 15.69 -3.70
CA SER A 92 -0.66 14.58 -2.73
C SER A 92 -0.69 13.20 -3.39
N VAL A 93 -1.30 13.08 -4.58
CA VAL A 93 -1.33 11.83 -5.36
C VAL A 93 0.07 11.43 -5.80
N THR A 94 0.83 12.36 -6.39
CA THR A 94 2.21 12.12 -6.83
C THR A 94 3.11 11.80 -5.63
N LYS A 95 2.91 12.48 -4.50
CA LYS A 95 3.63 12.17 -3.25
C LYS A 95 3.36 10.74 -2.79
N GLY A 96 2.11 10.30 -2.82
CA GLY A 96 1.72 8.94 -2.46
C GLY A 96 2.36 7.88 -3.37
N ILE A 97 2.40 8.14 -4.67
CA ILE A 97 3.08 7.27 -5.66
C ILE A 97 4.58 7.19 -5.34
N VAL A 98 5.25 8.32 -5.16
CA VAL A 98 6.70 8.36 -4.85
C VAL A 98 7.00 7.63 -3.55
N PHE A 99 6.16 7.81 -2.52
CA PHE A 99 6.30 7.12 -1.24
C PHE A 99 6.20 5.59 -1.38
N LEU A 100 5.17 5.10 -2.05
CA LEU A 100 5.00 3.65 -2.23
C LEU A 100 6.03 3.05 -3.19
N LEU A 101 6.49 3.80 -4.19
CA LEU A 101 7.62 3.39 -5.03
C LEU A 101 8.91 3.27 -4.22
N ALA A 102 9.18 4.21 -3.29
CA ALA A 102 10.35 4.12 -2.42
C ALA A 102 10.27 2.90 -1.51
N ILE A 103 9.10 2.63 -0.91
CA ILE A 103 8.86 1.41 -0.14
C ILE A 103 9.09 0.17 -1.01
N TRP A 104 8.56 0.14 -2.22
CA TRP A 104 8.74 -0.98 -3.12
C TRP A 104 10.20 -1.22 -3.50
N VAL A 105 10.97 -0.16 -3.78
CA VAL A 105 12.40 -0.32 -4.05
C VAL A 105 13.11 -0.92 -2.84
N VAL A 106 12.81 -0.46 -1.63
CA VAL A 106 13.47 -0.96 -0.41
C VAL A 106 13.02 -2.38 -0.07
N PHE A 107 11.72 -2.61 0.07
CA PHE A 107 11.15 -3.87 0.56
C PHE A 107 10.88 -4.88 -0.56
N GLY A 108 10.48 -4.43 -1.74
CA GLY A 108 10.19 -5.29 -2.89
C GLY A 108 11.43 -5.70 -3.69
N LEU A 109 12.48 -4.87 -3.72
CA LEU A 109 13.71 -5.15 -4.48
C LEU A 109 14.95 -5.34 -3.59
N LEU A 110 15.37 -4.30 -2.86
CA LEU A 110 16.68 -4.27 -2.19
C LEU A 110 16.79 -5.32 -1.07
N ILE A 111 15.82 -5.37 -0.14
CA ILE A 111 15.83 -6.32 0.98
C ILE A 111 15.87 -7.78 0.48
N PRO A 112 14.99 -8.22 -0.44
CA PRO A 112 15.06 -9.58 -0.99
C PRO A 112 16.39 -9.90 -1.68
N ILE A 113 16.99 -8.94 -2.39
CA ILE A 113 18.31 -9.13 -3.04
C ILE A 113 19.42 -9.29 -1.99
N ILE A 114 19.44 -8.43 -0.96
CA ILE A 114 20.46 -8.45 0.10
C ILE A 114 20.36 -9.74 0.93
N LEU A 115 19.16 -10.10 1.38
CA LEU A 115 18.93 -11.30 2.20
C LEU A 115 19.20 -12.60 1.44
N LYS A 116 19.17 -12.56 0.10
CA LYS A 116 19.44 -13.71 -0.77
C LYS A 116 20.76 -13.62 -1.52
N ALA A 117 21.66 -12.71 -1.16
CA ALA A 117 22.95 -12.53 -1.82
C ALA A 117 23.87 -13.79 -1.78
N GLY A 118 23.46 -14.89 -1.14
CA GLY A 118 24.12 -16.20 -1.18
C GLY A 118 23.25 -17.39 -1.65
N GLY A 119 22.07 -17.17 -2.26
CA GLY A 119 21.15 -18.25 -2.65
C GLY A 119 20.32 -17.95 -3.91
N THR A 120 19.38 -18.84 -4.24
CA THR A 120 18.48 -18.67 -5.41
C THR A 120 17.55 -17.46 -5.22
N LEU A 121 17.53 -16.58 -6.23
CA LEU A 121 16.63 -15.43 -6.31
C LEU A 121 15.18 -15.85 -5.94
N PRO A 122 14.45 -15.06 -5.14
CA PRO A 122 13.06 -15.32 -4.84
C PRO A 122 12.25 -15.50 -6.12
N THR A 123 11.36 -16.48 -6.16
CA THR A 123 10.41 -16.68 -7.27
C THR A 123 9.46 -15.47 -7.46
N SER A 124 9.37 -14.58 -6.46
CA SER A 124 8.69 -13.29 -6.56
C SER A 124 9.46 -12.21 -7.33
N LEU A 125 10.78 -12.38 -7.55
CA LEU A 125 11.63 -11.49 -8.37
C LEU A 125 11.71 -11.96 -9.84
N THR A 126 10.61 -12.49 -10.39
CA THR A 126 10.47 -12.66 -11.84
C THR A 126 10.18 -11.32 -12.49
N THR A 127 10.52 -11.15 -13.78
CA THR A 127 10.20 -9.93 -14.55
C THR A 127 8.72 -9.56 -14.44
N THR A 128 7.84 -10.56 -14.47
CA THR A 128 6.39 -10.39 -14.27
C THR A 128 6.08 -9.90 -12.85
N GLY A 129 6.69 -10.48 -11.81
CA GLY A 129 6.49 -10.04 -10.42
C GLY A 129 6.94 -8.60 -10.18
N ILE A 130 8.07 -8.19 -10.76
CA ILE A 130 8.61 -6.83 -10.68
C ILE A 130 7.65 -5.82 -11.33
N VAL A 131 7.20 -6.09 -12.55
CA VAL A 131 6.27 -5.20 -13.27
C VAL A 131 4.94 -5.09 -12.54
N THR A 132 4.41 -6.21 -12.06
CA THR A 132 3.15 -6.24 -11.31
C THR A 132 3.26 -5.46 -10.00
N ALA A 133 4.35 -5.63 -9.25
CA ALA A 133 4.60 -4.89 -8.02
C ALA A 133 4.78 -3.38 -8.24
N LEU A 134 5.42 -2.99 -9.36
CA LEU A 134 5.53 -1.60 -9.77
C LEU A 134 4.15 -0.98 -10.05
N VAL A 135 3.31 -1.67 -10.82
CA VAL A 135 1.95 -1.22 -11.13
C VAL A 135 1.12 -1.09 -9.84
N ALA A 136 1.20 -2.08 -8.95
CA ALA A 136 0.53 -2.05 -7.65
C ALA A 136 1.00 -0.85 -6.80
N ALA A 137 2.31 -0.58 -6.74
CA ALA A 137 2.84 0.56 -5.99
C ALA A 137 2.30 1.90 -6.51
N ILE A 138 2.16 2.05 -7.83
CA ILE A 138 1.59 3.26 -8.44
C ILE A 138 0.11 3.40 -8.09
N ILE A 139 -0.69 2.34 -8.29
CA ILE A 139 -2.14 2.37 -8.04
C ILE A 139 -2.41 2.67 -6.56
N TRP A 140 -1.77 1.94 -5.66
CA TRP A 140 -1.99 2.07 -4.22
C TRP A 140 -1.39 3.36 -3.66
N GLY A 141 -0.25 3.80 -4.19
CA GLY A 141 0.36 5.07 -3.80
C GLY A 141 -0.52 6.23 -4.22
N GLY A 142 -1.07 6.18 -5.44
CA GLY A 142 -2.04 7.15 -5.92
C GLY A 142 -3.30 7.18 -5.05
N LEU A 143 -3.87 6.01 -4.73
CA LEU A 143 -5.04 5.92 -3.86
C LEU A 143 -4.77 6.49 -2.47
N LEU A 144 -3.62 6.16 -1.85
CA LEU A 144 -3.23 6.72 -0.56
C LEU A 144 -3.16 8.25 -0.60
N GLY A 145 -2.57 8.82 -1.64
CA GLY A 145 -2.50 10.26 -1.85
C GLY A 145 -3.88 10.91 -2.05
N VAL A 146 -4.78 10.28 -2.80
CA VAL A 146 -6.17 10.74 -2.99
C VAL A 146 -6.95 10.72 -1.68
N VAL A 147 -6.88 9.60 -0.95
CA VAL A 147 -7.59 9.48 0.33
C VAL A 147 -7.01 10.45 1.36
N PHE A 148 -5.69 10.65 1.38
CA PHE A 148 -5.06 11.64 2.26
C PHE A 148 -5.55 13.07 1.98
N ASP A 149 -5.61 13.47 0.72
CA ASP A 149 -6.12 14.79 0.33
C ASP A 149 -7.59 14.95 0.73
N TRP A 150 -8.41 13.92 0.52
CA TRP A 150 -9.80 13.90 0.93
C TRP A 150 -9.99 14.01 2.45
N VAL A 151 -9.22 13.25 3.24
CA VAL A 151 -9.24 13.31 4.71
C VAL A 151 -8.78 14.69 5.18
N SER A 152 -7.71 15.22 4.61
CA SER A 152 -7.14 16.53 4.99
C SER A 152 -8.10 17.68 4.70
N LYS A 153 -8.79 17.64 3.55
CA LYS A 153 -9.87 18.58 3.17
C LYS A 153 -11.02 18.54 4.17
N LYS A 154 -11.46 17.35 4.57
CA LYS A 154 -12.54 17.19 5.56
C LYS A 154 -12.14 17.62 6.97
N ALA A 155 -10.87 17.47 7.35
CA ALA A 155 -10.35 17.86 8.65
C ALA A 155 -10.04 19.36 8.79
N GLY A 156 -10.41 20.18 7.79
CA GLY A 156 -10.15 21.62 7.78
C GLY A 156 -8.66 21.97 7.78
N VAL A 157 -7.81 21.07 7.29
CA VAL A 157 -6.43 21.42 6.97
C VAL A 157 -6.47 22.10 5.61
N PRO A 158 -5.78 23.24 5.41
CA PRO A 158 -5.75 23.89 4.10
C PRO A 158 -5.29 22.85 3.07
N SER A 159 -6.19 22.45 2.17
CA SER A 159 -5.79 21.66 1.03
C SER A 159 -4.71 22.45 0.31
N MET A 160 -3.55 21.85 0.04
CA MET A 160 -2.55 22.47 -0.84
C MET A 160 -2.99 22.47 -2.30
N THR A 161 -4.29 22.68 -2.55
CA THR A 161 -4.80 23.24 -3.80
C THR A 161 -4.40 24.72 -3.79
N LYS A 162 -3.13 25.00 -4.09
CA LYS A 162 -2.76 26.32 -4.58
C LYS A 162 -3.15 26.40 -6.07
N ALA A 163 -3.74 27.54 -6.39
CA ALA A 163 -4.22 28.01 -7.68
C ALA A 163 -3.30 27.67 -8.86
#